data_AF-A0A0N5CR89-F1
#
_entry.id   AF-A0A0N5CR89-F1
#
_cell.length_a   1.000
_cell.length_b   1.000
_cell.length_c   1.000
_cell.angle_alpha   90.00
_cell.angle_beta   90.00
_cell.angle_gamma   90.00
#
_symmetry.space_group_name_H-M   'P 1'
#
loop_
_entity.id
_entity.type
_entity.pdbx_description
1 polymer ?
#
loop_
_entity_poly.entity_id
_entity_poly.type
_entity_poly.pdbx_seq_one_letter_code
_entity_poly.pdbx_strand_id
1 'polypeptide(L)' 'MKEEMNLKVLLDGCPREMYDIATYLKSLEYLDEPNYEVLEVALTRIIMR' A
#
# COMPACT_ATOMS: atom_id res chain seq x y z
N MET A 1 11.38 7.74 16.28
CA MET A 1 11.50 6.41 15.66
C MET A 1 10.21 6.17 14.89
N LYS A 2 10.25 5.86 13.59
CA LYS A 2 9.05 5.33 12.92
C LYS A 2 8.76 4.02 13.64
N GLU A 3 7.69 3.96 14.42
CA GLU A 3 7.22 2.67 14.92
C GLU A 3 7.04 1.76 13.71
N GLU A 4 7.72 0.62 13.69
CA GLU A 4 7.54 -0.36 12.63
C GLU A 4 6.15 -0.95 12.77
N MET A 5 5.18 -0.30 12.13
CA MET A 5 3.80 -0.77 12.08
C MET A 5 3.79 -2.17 11.46
N ASN A 6 3.23 -3.13 12.18
CA ASN A 6 3.10 -4.48 11.70
C ASN A 6 1.98 -4.53 10.64
N LEU A 7 2.37 -4.43 9.37
CA LEU A 7 1.46 -4.46 8.23
C LEU A 7 0.58 -5.71 8.18
N LYS A 8 1.03 -6.84 8.76
CA LYS A 8 0.22 -8.06 8.79
C LYS A 8 -0.99 -7.92 9.71
N VAL A 9 -0.82 -7.25 10.85
CA VAL A 9 -1.91 -7.01 11.81
C VAL A 9 -2.82 -5.90 11.29
N LEU A 10 -2.23 -4.83 10.74
CA LEU A 10 -2.99 -3.68 10.25
C LEU A 10 -3.94 -4.04 9.09
N LEU A 11 -3.48 -4.91 8.20
CA LEU A 11 -4.19 -5.26 6.97
C LEU A 11 -4.96 -6.58 7.08
N ASP A 12 -5.09 -7.15 8.28
CA ASP A 12 -5.85 -8.38 8.47
C ASP A 12 -7.29 -8.22 7.97
N GLY A 13 -7.75 -9.18 7.16
CA GLY A 13 -9.06 -9.12 6.50
C GLY A 13 -9.16 -8.13 5.31
N CYS A 14 -8.11 -7.39 4.96
CA CYS A 14 -8.13 -6.52 3.79
C CYS A 14 -7.87 -7.28 2.48
N PRO A 15 -8.33 -6.74 1.33
CA PRO A 15 -7.99 -7.27 0.00
C PRO A 15 -6.48 -7.33 -0.22
N ARG A 16 -6.05 -8.25 -1.09
CA ARG A 16 -4.62 -8.46 -1.38
C ARG A 16 -3.95 -7.19 -1.91
N GLU A 17 -4.69 -6.42 -2.68
CA GLU A 17 -4.29 -5.15 -3.29
C GLU A 17 -3.84 -4.13 -2.23
N MET A 18 -4.42 -4.15 -1.01
CA MET A 18 -3.99 -3.28 0.09
C MET A 18 -2.62 -3.67 0.63
N TYR A 19 -2.29 -4.97 0.65
CA TYR A 19 -0.94 -5.43 1.00
C TYR A 19 0.07 -4.98 -0.05
N ASP A 20 -0.29 -5.08 -1.33
CA ASP A 20 0.59 -4.68 -2.42
C ASP A 20 0.85 -3.16 -2.39
N ILE A 21 -0.17 -2.34 -2.11
CA ILE A 21 -0.04 -0.88 -1.89
C ILE A 21 0.90 -0.60 -0.71
N ALA A 22 0.69 -1.25 0.45
CA ALA A 22 1.49 -0.99 1.63
C ALA A 22 2.95 -1.42 1.46
N THR A 23 3.20 -2.53 0.78
CA THR A 23 4.55 -2.98 0.42
C THR A 23 5.23 -1.98 -0.51
N TYR A 24 4.51 -1.49 -1.53
CA TYR A 24 5.03 -0.46 -2.44
C TYR A 24 5.43 0.81 -1.70
N LEU A 25 4.52 1.38 -0.89
CA LEU A 25 4.80 2.61 -0.14
C LEU A 25 5.95 2.44 0.87
N LYS A 26 6.11 1.25 1.45
CA LYS A 26 7.23 0.95 2.36
C LYS A 26 8.58 0.85 1.64
N SER A 27 8.58 0.55 0.33
CA SER A 27 9.80 0.46 -0.48
C SER A 27 10.34 1.82 -0.92
N LEU A 28 9.54 2.88 -0.83
CA LEU A 28 9.93 4.22 -1.24
C LEU A 28 10.85 4.88 -0.21
N GLU A 29 11.95 5.45 -0.69
CA GLU A 29 12.79 6.37 0.06
C GLU A 29 12.29 7.81 -0.05
N TYR A 30 12.88 8.72 0.72
CA TYR A 30 12.44 10.11 0.77
C TYR A 30 12.52 10.85 -0.57
N LEU A 31 13.49 10.49 -1.41
CA LEU A 31 13.71 11.11 -2.71
C LEU A 31 12.87 10.47 -3.82
N ASP A 32 12.24 9.33 -3.56
CA ASP A 32 11.43 8.64 -4.55
C ASP A 32 10.07 9.32 -4.68
N GLU A 33 9.67 9.61 -5.92
CA GLU A 33 8.32 10.05 -6.22
C GLU A 33 7.38 8.83 -6.26
N PRO A 34 6.31 8.79 -5.45
CA PRO A 34 5.31 7.73 -5.55
C PRO A 34 4.61 7.75 -6.92
N ASN A 35 4.41 6.58 -7.51
CA ASN A 35 3.63 6.42 -8.72
C ASN A 35 2.14 6.41 -8.35
N TYR A 36 1.52 7.59 -8.42
CA TYR A 36 0.12 7.79 -8.08
C TYR A 36 -0.84 7.08 -9.04
N GLU A 37 -0.49 6.91 -10.31
CA GLU A 37 -1.32 6.19 -11.29
C GLU A 37 -1.47 4.71 -10.90
N VAL A 38 -0.37 4.07 -10.47
CA VAL A 38 -0.39 2.68 -10.01
C VAL A 38 -1.24 2.52 -8.75
N LEU A 39 -1.15 3.48 -7.82
CA LEU A 39 -1.95 3.49 -6.60
C LEU A 39 -3.45 3.66 -6.91
N GLU A 40 -3.79 4.58 -7.80
CA GLU A 40 -5.17 4.83 -8.23
C GLU A 40 -5.79 3.58 -8.89
N VAL A 41 -5.05 2.91 -9.78
CA VAL A 41 -5.51 1.67 -10.42
C VAL A 41 -5.73 0.56 -9.39
N ALA A 42 -4.81 0.41 -8.42
CA ALA A 42 -4.96 -0.59 -7.36
C ALA A 42 -6.19 -0.32 -6.48
N LEU A 43 -6.43 0.93 -6.09
CA LEU A 43 -7.62 1.33 -5.33
C LEU A 43 -8.91 1.14 -6.13
N THR A 44 -8.90 1.50 -7.41
CA THR A 44 -10.06 1.33 -8.29
C THR A 44 -10.44 -0.15 -8.43
N ARG A 45 -9.45 -1.05 -8.52
CA ARG A 45 -9.69 -2.50 -8.55
C ARG A 45 -10.35 -3.04 -7.28
N ILE A 46 -10.03 -2.48 -6.12
CA ILE A 46 -10.67 -2.85 -4.85
C ILE A 46 -12.14 -2.45 -4.85
N ILE A 47 -12.46 -1.24 -5.33
CA ILE A 47 -13.81 -0.68 -5.30
C ILE A 47 -14.73 -1.35 -6.32
N MET A 48 -14.21 -1.70 -7.50
CA MET A 48 -14.98 -2.27 -8.61
C MET A 48 -15.24 -3.77 -8.49
N ARG A 49 -14.82 -4.40 -7.38
CA ARG A 49 -14.95 -5.83 -7.11
C ARG A 49 -16.20 -6.13 -6.28
#